data_AF-A0AAW7CT27-F1
#
_entry.id   AF-A0AAW7CT27-F1
#
_cell.length_a   1.000
_cell.length_b   1.000
_cell.length_c   1.000
_cell.angle_alpha   90.00
_cell.angle_beta   90.00
_cell.angle_gamma   90.00
#
_symmetry.space_group_name_H-M   'P 1'
#
loop_
_entity.id
_entity.type
_entity.pdbx_description
1 polymer ?
#
loop_
_entity_poly.entity_id
_entity_poly.type
_entity_poly.pdbx_seq_one_letter_code
_entity_poly.pdbx_strand_id
1 'polypeptide(L)'
;MARVHVIDSVEQKYGEWTLCFQWCLYDYEDGKPENNDKGFRFIWKNPEGKLQAARGQARIPDIEAIIKLTEAAKKQGWAYKGDEKTI
;
A
#
# COMPACT_ATOMS: atom_id res chain seq x y z
N MET A 1 -11.59 5.56 12.65
CA MET A 1 -11.04 5.40 11.28
C MET A 1 -9.59 5.02 11.46
N ALA A 2 -9.13 3.89 10.91
CA ALA A 2 -7.77 3.42 11.17
C ALA A 2 -6.73 4.40 10.63
N ARG A 3 -5.67 4.66 11.40
CA ARG A 3 -4.50 5.42 10.93
C ARG A 3 -3.60 4.45 10.17
N VAL A 4 -3.13 4.86 8.99
CA VAL A 4 -2.23 4.00 8.19
C VAL A 4 -0.85 4.60 8.11
N HIS A 5 0.13 3.86 8.60
CA HIS A 5 1.55 4.21 8.51
C HIS A 5 2.16 3.47 7.31
N VAL A 6 2.67 4.22 6.34
CA VAL A 6 3.39 3.66 5.19
C VAL A 6 4.82 3.36 5.63
N ILE A 7 5.23 2.11 5.53
CA ILE A 7 6.58 1.65 5.88
C ILE A 7 7.46 1.66 4.63
N ASP A 8 7.00 0.99 3.57
CA ASP A 8 7.68 0.94 2.27
C ASP A 8 6.69 1.23 1.14
N SER A 9 7.17 1.79 0.04
CA SER A 9 6.35 2.14 -1.12
C SER A 9 7.14 2.07 -2.42
N VAL A 10 6.51 1.53 -3.45
CA VAL A 10 6.93 1.70 -4.86
C VAL A 10 5.81 2.40 -5.62
N GLU A 11 6.19 3.13 -6.66
CA GLU A 11 5.28 4.02 -7.37
C GLU A 11 5.41 3.86 -8.89
N GLN A 12 4.29 4.03 -9.58
CA GLN A 12 4.23 4.11 -11.04
C GLN A 12 3.33 5.26 -11.47
N LYS A 13 3.86 6.16 -12.29
CA LYS A 13 3.09 7.26 -12.89
C LYS A 13 2.17 6.78 -14.01
N TYR A 14 0.97 7.37 -14.03
CA TYR A 14 -0.07 7.23 -15.04
C TYR A 14 -0.61 8.63 -15.36
N GLY A 15 0.03 9.32 -16.30
CA GLY A 15 -0.18 10.75 -16.52
C GLY A 15 0.12 11.53 -15.24
N GLU A 16 -0.84 12.36 -14.81
CA GLU A 16 -0.73 13.17 -13.58
C GLU A 16 -1.00 12.37 -12.29
N TRP A 17 -1.48 11.14 -12.42
CA TRP A 17 -1.78 10.27 -11.28
C TRP A 17 -0.65 9.29 -11.03
N THR A 18 -0.51 8.83 -9.79
CA THR A 18 0.50 7.83 -9.44
C THR A 18 -0.15 6.67 -8.69
N LEU A 19 0.06 5.45 -9.18
CA LEU A 19 -0.34 4.24 -8.48
C LEU A 19 0.80 3.83 -7.54
N CYS A 20 0.47 3.61 -6.28
CA CYS A 20 1.41 3.18 -5.26
C CYS A 20 1.08 1.74 -4.83
N PHE A 21 2.11 0.93 -4.65
CA PHE A 21 2.03 -0.34 -3.91
C PHE A 21 2.82 -0.19 -2.61
N GLN A 22 2.14 -0.40 -1.48
CA GLN A 22 2.64 -0.02 -0.17
C GLN A 22 2.60 -1.18 0.82
N TRP A 23 3.64 -1.31 1.63
CA TRP A 23 3.65 -2.09 2.86
C TRP A 23 3.31 -1.16 4.02
N CYS A 24 2.26 -1.50 4.76
CA CYS A 24 1.64 -0.60 5.73
C CYS A 24 1.47 -1.26 7.10
N LEU A 25 1.40 -0.41 8.13
CA LEU A 25 0.82 -0.73 9.43
C LEU A 25 -0.55 -0.03 9.54
N TYR A 26 -1.59 -0.81 9.79
CA TYR A 26 -2.95 -0.36 10.05
C TYR A 26 -3.15 -0.28 11.56
N ASP A 27 -3.23 0.94 12.08
CA ASP A 27 -3.45 1.22 13.49
C ASP A 27 -4.94 1.50 13.73
N TYR A 28 -5.64 0.51 14.31
CA TYR A 28 -7.09 0.55 14.53
C TYR A 28 -7.47 1.19 15.87
N GLU A 29 -6.60 1.21 16.87
CA GLU A 29 -6.88 1.68 18.23
C GLU A 29 -5.74 2.51 18.85
N ASP A 30 -5.30 3.55 18.13
CA ASP A 30 -4.38 4.59 18.62
C ASP A 30 -3.10 4.03 19.29
N GLY A 31 -2.44 3.09 18.61
CA GLY A 31 -1.09 2.66 18.93
C GLY A 31 -0.99 1.42 19.82
N LYS A 32 -2.11 0.75 20.14
CA LYS A 32 -2.09 -0.57 20.79
C LYS A 32 -1.52 -1.64 19.83
N PRO A 33 -0.31 -2.17 20.06
CA PRO A 33 0.35 -3.07 19.11
C PRO A 33 -0.45 -4.33 18.77
N GLU A 34 -1.20 -4.86 19.74
CA GLU A 34 -2.07 -6.03 19.59
C GLU A 34 -3.18 -5.82 18.56
N ASN A 35 -3.60 -4.56 18.36
CA ASN A 35 -4.67 -4.15 17.46
C ASN A 35 -4.12 -3.49 16.20
N ASN A 36 -2.84 -3.68 15.86
CA ASN A 36 -2.28 -3.19 14.62
C ASN A 36 -2.04 -4.35 13.65
N ASP A 37 -2.53 -4.24 12.42
CA ASP A 37 -2.28 -5.25 11.40
C ASP A 37 -1.27 -4.72 10.39
N LYS A 38 -0.43 -5.61 9.85
CA LYS A 38 0.44 -5.26 8.74
C LYS A 38 -0.13 -5.80 7.45
N GLY A 39 0.06 -5.08 6.36
CA GLY A 39 -0.46 -5.56 5.08
C GLY A 39 -0.06 -4.72 3.91
N PHE A 40 -0.31 -5.28 2.73
CA PHE A 40 -0.10 -4.60 1.46
C PHE A 40 -1.35 -3.84 1.04
N ARG A 41 -1.16 -2.75 0.30
CA ARG A 41 -2.26 -2.10 -0.44
C ARG A 41 -1.79 -1.48 -1.74
N PHE A 42 -2.74 -1.37 -2.66
CA PHE A 42 -2.67 -0.42 -3.77
C PHE A 42 -3.44 0.85 -3.43
N ILE A 43 -2.89 2.01 -3.78
CA ILE A 43 -3.55 3.29 -3.56
C ILE A 43 -3.14 4.30 -4.64
N TRP A 44 -4.07 5.17 -5.04
CA TRP A 44 -3.78 6.26 -5.96
C TRP A 44 -3.30 7.49 -5.21
N LYS A 45 -2.34 8.19 -5.78
CA LYS A 45 -1.89 9.52 -5.39
C LYS A 45 -2.31 10.49 -6.49
N ASN A 46 -3.03 11.54 -6.11
CA ASN A 46 -3.47 12.58 -7.03
C ASN A 46 -2.29 13.46 -7.48
N PRO A 47 -2.49 14.37 -8.45
CA PRO A 47 -1.42 15.24 -8.94
C PRO A 47 -0.80 16.16 -7.88
N GLU A 48 -1.56 16.46 -6.82
CA GLU A 48 -1.10 17.27 -5.68
C GLU A 48 -0.29 16.46 -4.65
N GLY A 49 -0.10 15.15 -4.89
CA GLY A 49 0.61 14.26 -3.98
C GLY A 49 -0.25 13.68 -2.85
N LYS A 50 -1.55 13.94 -2.82
CA LYS A 50 -2.47 13.43 -1.81
C LYS A 50 -2.97 12.02 -2.14
N LEU A 51 -2.91 11.13 -1.15
CA LEU A 51 -3.44 9.78 -1.26
C LEU A 51 -4.98 9.78 -1.34
N GLN A 52 -5.49 9.03 -2.30
CA GLN A 52 -6.91 8.82 -2.58
C GLN A 52 -7.31 7.41 -2.14
N ALA A 53 -7.71 7.31 -0.87
CA ALA A 53 -8.29 6.10 -0.30
C ALA A 53 -9.76 5.99 -0.75
N ALA A 54 -10.00 5.75 -2.04
CA ALA A 54 -11.34 5.37 -2.50
C ALA A 54 -11.75 4.09 -1.75
N ARG A 55 -12.82 4.18 -0.93
CA ARG A 55 -13.37 3.17 0.01
C ARG A 55 -12.84 1.73 -0.15
N GLY A 56 -11.60 1.49 0.27
CA GLY A 56 -10.97 0.16 0.31
C GLY A 56 -10.63 -0.51 -1.02
N GLN A 57 -10.88 0.10 -2.18
CA GLN A 57 -10.64 -0.53 -3.49
C GLN A 57 -9.98 0.46 -4.44
N ALA A 58 -8.71 0.21 -4.77
CA ALA A 58 -8.04 0.89 -5.87
C ALA A 58 -8.42 0.19 -7.18
N ARG A 59 -8.98 0.94 -8.14
CA ARG A 59 -9.07 0.46 -9.52
C ARG A 59 -7.65 0.42 -10.10
N ILE A 60 -7.17 -0.77 -10.43
CA ILE A 60 -5.88 -0.98 -11.09
C ILE A 60 -6.15 -1.14 -12.60
N PRO A 61 -5.40 -0.45 -13.48
CA PRO A 61 -5.75 -0.37 -14.90
C PRO A 61 -5.60 -1.70 -15.64
N ASP A 62 -4.61 -2.50 -15.26
CA ASP A 62 -4.26 -3.78 -15.89
C ASP A 62 -3.44 -4.65 -14.92
N ILE A 63 -3.25 -5.92 -15.28
CA ILE A 63 -2.47 -6.88 -14.47
C ILE A 63 -0.97 -6.56 -14.49
N GLU A 64 -0.47 -5.95 -15.57
CA GLU A 64 0.94 -5.57 -15.72
C GLU A 64 1.35 -4.55 -14.66
N ALA A 65 0.45 -3.63 -14.29
CA ALA A 65 0.65 -2.69 -13.19
C ALA A 65 0.92 -3.42 -11.86
N ILE A 66 0.15 -4.48 -11.57
CA ILE A 66 0.31 -5.30 -10.38
C ILE A 66 1.66 -6.00 -10.40
N ILE A 67 1.98 -6.67 -11.51
CA ILE A 67 3.23 -7.42 -11.67
C ILE A 67 4.42 -6.47 -11.53
N LYS A 68 4.44 -5.36 -12.26
CA LYS A 68 5.56 -4.42 -12.25
C LYS A 68 5.81 -3.82 -10.87
N LEU A 69 4.76 -3.41 -10.16
CA LEU A 69 4.91 -2.84 -8.81
C LEU A 69 5.33 -3.91 -7.80
N THR A 70 4.78 -5.11 -7.86
CA THR A 70 5.20 -6.20 -6.97
C THR A 70 6.64 -6.66 -7.22
N GLU A 71 7.07 -6.75 -8.48
CA GLU A 71 8.48 -7.03 -8.83
C GLU A 71 9.43 -5.92 -8.37
N ALA A 72 9.02 -4.65 -8.48
CA ALA A 72 9.80 -3.54 -7.94
C ALA A 72 9.97 -3.66 -6.42
N ALA A 73 8.91 -4.02 -5.70
CA ALA A 73 8.96 -4.26 -4.26
C ALA A 73 9.82 -5.48 -3.89
N LYS A 74 9.78 -6.57 -4.68
CA LYS A 74 10.67 -7.74 -4.52
C LYS A 74 12.13 -7.35 -4.69
N LYS A 75 12.44 -6.55 -5.72
CA LYS A 75 13.79 -6.03 -5.98
C LYS A 75 14.30 -5.16 -4.83
N GLN A 76 13.42 -4.45 -4.14
CA GLN A 76 13.75 -3.68 -2.93
C GLN A 76 13.80 -4.53 -1.65
N GLY A 77 13.46 -5.82 -1.72
CA GLY A 77 13.62 -6.78 -0.62
C GLY A 77 12.50 -6.80 0.42
N TRP A 78 11.42 -6.03 0.27
CA TRP A 78 10.35 -5.94 1.28
C TRP A 78 9.04 -6.62 0.89
N ALA A 79 8.86 -7.05 -0.38
CA ALA A 79 7.62 -7.73 -0.82
C ALA A 79 7.37 -9.10 -0.17
N TYR A 80 8.37 -9.66 0.52
CA TYR A 80 8.26 -10.95 1.21
C TYR A 80 7.84 -10.81 2.68
N LYS A 81 7.62 -9.57 3.16
CA LYS A 81 7.07 -9.33 4.50
C LYS A 81 5.64 -9.89 4.55
N GLY A 82 5.28 -10.46 5.70
CA GLY A 82 3.93 -10.94 5.99
C GLY A 82 3.47 -10.40 7.33
N ASP A 83 2.17 -10.42 7.57
CA ASP A 83 1.69 -10.28 8.94
C ASP A 83 1.99 -11.58 9.68
N GLU A 84 2.49 -11.45 10.91
CA GLU A 84 2.84 -12.58 11.76
C GLU A 84 1.62 -13.07 12.55
N LYS A 85 0.51 -12.31 12.52
CA LYS A 85 -0.76 -12.71 13.09
C LYS A 85 -1.37 -13.86 12.29
N THR A 86 -1.69 -14.94 12.99
CA THR A 86 -2.53 -16.01 12.43
C THR A 86 -3.98 -15.52 12.48
N ILE A 87 -4.65 -15.50 11.32
CA ILE A 87 -6.05 -15.06 11.15
C ILE A 87 -7.00 -16.12 11.70
#